data_AF-A0A0C3FI59-F1
#
_entry.id   AF-A0A0C3FI59-F1
#
_cell.length_a   1.000
_cell.length_b   1.000
_cell.length_c   1.000
_cell.angle_alpha   90.00
_cell.angle_beta   90.00
_cell.angle_gamma   90.00
#
_symmetry.space_group_name_H-M   'P 1'
#
loop_
_entity.id
_entity.type
_entity.pdbx_description
1 polymer ?
#
loop_
_entity_poly.entity_id
_entity_poly.type
_entity_poly.pdbx_seq_one_letter_code
_entity_poly.pdbx_strand_id
1 'polypeptide(L)'
;MYERAAGDKTLPSDLRPPIVLKKTLDYLFHELLPREGFSRTFNFVRDRSRAVRNDFTMQHETGPLAIECHDRCARFHILALHFERDRAGFSIALEEQQLMNTLQSLKEFYEDQRGRYESPTELEMRVYHRLIHIRDQKERHEDIPSHITDNPVFKLTTRFRQHVQAKSAPISKTSKLVVDEQGMEIFGELAMVLREQGSVVMIYLVACILERLFGPDTIDDIEGIRGDLSIPDIIDGVTTEVDYDENLYDQADEGFTDSEEPPIDQTTSNGPSSLGQSGSEWPKSNFSPSPTPLSVFDGSSAAPIPSNPFSGTSAPPQPARSAFSNLATTPNAFGNTSV
;
A
#
# COMPACT_ATOMS: atom_id res chain seq x y z
N MET A 1 -11.65 -37.11 23.63
CA MET A 1 -11.20 -35.81 23.10
C MET A 1 -11.52 -34.77 24.15
N TYR A 2 -10.50 -34.15 24.73
CA TYR A 2 -10.71 -32.99 25.58
C TYR A 2 -11.06 -31.82 24.67
N GLU A 3 -12.34 -31.50 24.60
CA GLU A 3 -12.83 -30.25 24.02
C GLU A 3 -12.34 -29.13 24.93
N ARG A 4 -11.47 -28.25 24.40
CA ARG A 4 -11.16 -27.01 25.10
C ARG A 4 -12.49 -26.28 25.28
N ALA A 5 -12.74 -25.82 26.50
CA ALA A 5 -13.94 -25.06 26.89
C ALA A 5 -14.42 -24.21 25.72
N ALA A 6 -15.70 -24.38 25.35
CA ALA A 6 -16.36 -23.75 24.22
C ALA A 6 -15.89 -22.30 24.05
N GLY A 7 -14.87 -22.12 23.21
CA GLY A 7 -14.50 -20.80 22.72
C GLY A 7 -15.69 -20.36 21.91
N ASP A 8 -16.23 -19.20 22.28
CA ASP A 8 -17.34 -18.55 21.59
C ASP A 8 -17.19 -18.76 20.09
N LYS A 9 -18.08 -19.54 19.49
CA LYS A 9 -18.04 -19.75 18.05
C LYS A 9 -18.33 -18.39 17.46
N THR A 10 -17.36 -17.80 16.76
CA THR A 10 -17.52 -16.49 16.11
C THR A 10 -18.81 -16.50 15.31
N LEU A 11 -19.79 -15.73 15.77
CA LEU A 11 -21.09 -15.66 15.13
C LEU A 11 -20.95 -14.80 13.87
N PRO A 12 -21.77 -15.02 12.83
CA PRO A 12 -21.80 -14.13 11.68
C PRO A 12 -22.04 -12.66 12.05
N SER A 13 -22.75 -12.39 13.16
CA SER A 13 -22.98 -11.04 13.68
C SER A 13 -21.74 -10.37 14.28
N ASP A 14 -20.72 -11.15 14.63
CA ASP A 14 -19.48 -10.63 15.24
C ASP A 14 -18.49 -10.12 14.18
N LEU A 15 -18.72 -10.48 12.91
CA LEU A 15 -17.89 -10.09 11.78
C LEU A 15 -18.57 -9.00 10.95
N ARG A 16 -17.85 -7.91 10.70
CA ARG A 16 -18.36 -6.84 9.82
C ARG A 16 -18.21 -7.26 8.36
N PRO A 17 -19.24 -7.08 7.52
CA PRO A 17 -19.14 -7.40 6.09
C PRO A 17 -18.16 -6.44 5.37
N PRO A 18 -17.59 -6.83 4.21
CA PRO A 18 -16.57 -6.06 3.49
C PRO A 18 -16.88 -4.57 3.28
N ILE A 19 -18.12 -4.24 2.93
CA ILE A 19 -18.53 -2.84 2.73
C ILE A 19 -18.50 -2.01 4.03
N VAL A 20 -18.78 -2.63 5.18
CA VAL A 20 -18.72 -1.98 6.49
C VAL A 20 -17.27 -1.86 6.97
N LEU A 21 -16.42 -2.85 6.62
CA LEU A 21 -14.98 -2.78 6.87
C LEU A 21 -14.34 -1.60 6.15
N LYS A 22 -14.63 -1.42 4.85
CA LYS A 22 -14.19 -0.25 4.08
C LYS A 22 -14.67 1.05 4.73
N LYS A 23 -15.98 1.16 5.02
CA LYS A 23 -16.54 2.35 5.70
C LYS A 23 -15.88 2.64 7.04
N THR A 24 -15.46 1.61 7.77
CA THR A 24 -14.72 1.79 9.03
C THR A 24 -13.37 2.44 8.76
N LEU A 25 -12.60 1.98 7.77
CA LEU A 25 -11.34 2.62 7.39
C LEU A 25 -11.55 4.04 6.86
N ASP A 26 -12.62 4.26 6.08
CA ASP A 26 -12.98 5.60 5.61
C ASP A 26 -13.17 6.56 6.79
N TYR A 27 -13.92 6.17 7.82
CA TYR A 27 -14.06 6.96 9.05
C TYR A 27 -12.71 7.18 9.76
N LEU A 28 -11.93 6.11 9.95
CA LEU A 28 -10.66 6.21 10.68
C LEU A 28 -9.68 7.17 9.99
N PHE A 29 -9.55 7.06 8.66
CA PHE A 29 -8.54 7.78 7.90
C PHE A 29 -8.99 9.16 7.42
N HIS A 30 -10.28 9.36 7.11
CA HIS A 30 -10.79 10.65 6.61
C HIS A 30 -11.43 11.54 7.67
N GLU A 31 -11.93 10.96 8.77
CA GLU A 31 -12.59 11.76 9.81
C GLU A 31 -11.78 11.81 11.10
N LEU A 32 -11.36 10.66 11.62
CA LEU A 32 -10.70 10.61 12.93
C LEU A 32 -9.24 11.11 12.88
N LEU A 33 -8.43 10.59 11.95
CA LEU A 33 -7.03 11.00 11.80
C LEU A 33 -6.88 12.52 11.58
N PRO A 34 -7.62 13.16 10.65
CA PRO A 34 -7.44 14.60 10.39
C PRO A 34 -7.97 15.47 11.53
N ARG A 35 -9.07 15.05 12.19
CA ARG A 35 -9.72 15.84 13.25
C ARG A 35 -8.93 15.86 14.56
N GLU A 36 -8.33 14.73 14.94
CA GLU A 36 -7.66 14.57 16.25
C GLU A 36 -6.13 14.53 16.14
N GLY A 37 -5.60 14.40 14.92
CA GLY A 37 -4.17 14.31 14.63
C GLY A 37 -3.60 12.90 14.71
N PHE A 38 -2.56 12.64 13.91
CA PHE A 38 -1.96 11.32 13.72
C PHE A 38 -1.46 10.72 15.04
N SER A 39 -0.56 11.39 15.75
CA SER A 39 0.06 10.84 16.96
C SER A 39 -0.91 10.58 18.10
N ARG A 40 -1.94 11.43 18.26
CA ARG A 40 -2.94 11.29 19.33
C ARG A 40 -3.80 10.05 19.11
N THR A 41 -4.15 9.76 17.86
CA THR A 41 -5.05 8.66 17.49
C THR A 41 -4.34 7.39 17.07
N PHE A 42 -3.03 7.44 16.81
CA PHE A 42 -2.22 6.34 16.28
C PHE A 42 -2.52 4.98 16.94
N ASN A 43 -2.44 4.86 18.27
CA ASN A 43 -2.66 3.59 18.95
C ASN A 43 -4.07 3.02 18.72
N PHE A 44 -5.08 3.88 18.67
CA PHE A 44 -6.46 3.49 18.40
C PHE A 44 -6.64 3.07 16.94
N VAL A 45 -6.14 3.88 16.00
CA VAL A 45 -6.24 3.58 14.56
C VAL A 45 -5.48 2.31 14.20
N ARG A 46 -4.31 2.08 14.80
CA ARG A 46 -3.53 0.83 14.65
C ARG A 46 -4.31 -0.39 15.14
N ASP A 47 -4.95 -0.31 16.30
CA ASP A 47 -5.75 -1.42 16.82
C ASP A 47 -6.99 -1.70 15.95
N ARG A 48 -7.69 -0.65 15.53
CA ARG A 48 -8.92 -0.77 14.74
C ARG A 48 -8.66 -1.20 13.30
N SER A 49 -7.58 -0.75 12.66
CA SER A 49 -7.16 -1.22 11.33
C SER A 49 -6.73 -2.69 11.37
N ARG A 50 -6.02 -3.14 12.41
CA ARG A 50 -5.74 -4.57 12.62
C ARG A 50 -7.04 -5.38 12.77
N ALA A 51 -8.01 -4.89 13.54
CA ALA A 51 -9.31 -5.56 13.68
C ALA A 51 -10.04 -5.65 12.33
N VAL A 52 -9.99 -4.61 11.50
CA VAL A 52 -10.54 -4.65 10.13
C VAL A 52 -9.91 -5.76 9.29
N ARG A 53 -8.57 -5.85 9.29
CA ARG A 53 -7.86 -6.91 8.55
C ARG A 53 -8.20 -8.31 9.07
N ASN A 54 -8.29 -8.50 10.39
CA ASN A 54 -8.68 -9.78 10.98
C ASN A 54 -10.07 -10.22 10.51
N ASP A 55 -11.04 -9.30 10.42
CA ASP A 55 -12.39 -9.64 9.96
C ASP A 55 -12.38 -10.13 8.50
N PHE A 56 -11.55 -9.55 7.61
CA PHE A 56 -11.37 -10.06 6.24
C PHE A 56 -10.81 -11.49 6.25
N THR A 57 -9.77 -11.74 7.05
CA THR A 57 -9.15 -13.08 7.17
C THR A 57 -10.16 -14.11 7.69
N MET A 58 -10.95 -13.78 8.70
CA MET A 58 -11.97 -14.67 9.27
C MET A 58 -13.10 -14.99 8.28
N GLN A 59 -13.39 -14.08 7.36
CA GLN A 59 -14.38 -14.28 6.29
C GLN A 59 -13.81 -14.97 5.05
N HIS A 60 -12.50 -15.23 5.00
CA HIS A 60 -11.78 -15.70 3.81
C HIS A 60 -11.99 -14.79 2.57
N GLU A 61 -12.10 -13.49 2.82
CA GLU A 61 -12.33 -12.48 1.78
C GLU A 61 -11.00 -11.95 1.25
N THR A 62 -10.72 -12.21 -0.03
CA THR A 62 -9.48 -11.79 -0.72
C THR A 62 -9.74 -10.91 -1.94
N GLY A 63 -10.99 -10.48 -2.14
CA GLY A 63 -11.42 -9.70 -3.29
C GLY A 63 -10.96 -8.24 -3.28
N PRO A 64 -11.41 -7.43 -4.26
CA PRO A 64 -10.95 -6.04 -4.45
C PRO A 64 -11.08 -5.16 -3.19
N LEU A 65 -12.16 -5.28 -2.42
CA LEU A 65 -12.34 -4.53 -1.18
C LEU A 65 -11.34 -4.91 -0.08
N ALA A 66 -10.97 -6.20 0.00
CA ALA A 66 -9.98 -6.66 0.96
C ALA A 66 -8.60 -6.12 0.60
N ILE A 67 -8.24 -6.17 -0.69
CA ILE A 67 -7.00 -5.60 -1.23
C ILE A 67 -6.94 -4.09 -0.94
N GLU A 68 -7.96 -3.32 -1.33
CA GLU A 68 -8.01 -1.88 -1.09
C GLU A 68 -7.85 -1.52 0.39
N CYS A 69 -8.53 -2.25 1.29
CA CYS A 69 -8.41 -2.02 2.72
C CYS A 69 -7.00 -2.34 3.26
N HIS A 70 -6.36 -3.39 2.75
CA HIS A 70 -5.01 -3.77 3.17
C HIS A 70 -3.94 -2.82 2.60
N ASP A 71 -4.10 -2.35 1.36
CA ASP A 71 -3.25 -1.33 0.75
C ASP A 71 -3.19 -0.08 1.64
N ARG A 72 -4.36 0.44 2.02
CA ARG A 72 -4.48 1.61 2.92
C ARG A 72 -3.85 1.36 4.29
N CYS A 73 -4.04 0.18 4.86
CA CYS A 73 -3.38 -0.20 6.12
C CYS A 73 -1.86 -0.27 5.98
N ALA A 74 -1.33 -0.78 4.86
CA ALA A 74 0.11 -0.84 4.60
C ALA A 74 0.71 0.58 4.51
N ARG A 75 0.07 1.48 3.76
CA ARG A 75 0.50 2.89 3.67
C ARG A 75 0.43 3.59 5.04
N PHE A 76 -0.61 3.36 5.83
CA PHE A 76 -0.71 3.85 7.21
C PHE A 76 0.45 3.37 8.09
N HIS A 77 0.83 2.08 8.01
CA HIS A 77 1.95 1.55 8.79
C HIS A 77 3.30 2.15 8.35
N ILE A 78 3.50 2.43 7.07
CA ILE A 78 4.70 3.14 6.57
C ILE A 78 4.74 4.56 7.14
N LEU A 79 3.63 5.30 7.10
CA LEU A 79 3.51 6.63 7.72
C LEU A 79 3.80 6.61 9.22
N ALA A 80 3.30 5.59 9.93
CA ALA A 80 3.55 5.44 11.35
C ALA A 80 5.04 5.23 11.67
N LEU A 81 5.76 4.45 10.84
CA LEU A 81 7.21 4.27 10.98
C LEU A 81 7.98 5.59 10.81
N HIS A 82 7.47 6.53 10.03
CA HIS A 82 8.07 7.86 9.83
C HIS A 82 7.70 8.85 10.94
N PHE A 83 6.40 9.06 11.18
CA PHE A 83 5.91 10.10 12.09
C PHE A 83 6.08 9.77 13.58
N GLU A 84 6.03 8.50 13.96
CA GLU A 84 6.04 8.10 15.37
C GLU A 84 7.42 7.61 15.85
N ARG A 85 8.44 7.63 14.98
CA ARG A 85 9.77 7.04 15.26
C ARG A 85 10.41 7.54 16.57
N ASP A 86 10.25 8.83 16.87
CA ASP A 86 10.85 9.50 18.02
C ASP A 86 9.90 9.57 19.23
N ARG A 87 8.70 9.01 19.10
CA ARG A 87 7.70 9.02 20.18
C ARG A 87 8.07 8.01 21.27
N ALA A 88 8.10 8.49 22.50
CA ALA A 88 8.28 7.64 23.67
C ALA A 88 7.22 6.51 23.72
N GLY A 89 7.70 5.27 23.82
CA GLY A 89 6.85 4.08 23.88
C GLY A 89 6.38 3.54 22.52
N PHE A 90 6.75 4.17 21.40
CA PHE A 90 6.54 3.59 20.08
C PHE A 90 7.52 2.44 19.85
N SER A 91 7.00 1.28 19.43
CA SER A 91 7.81 0.11 19.13
C SER A 91 7.91 -0.08 17.64
N ILE A 92 9.02 0.39 17.08
CA ILE A 92 9.35 0.27 15.66
C ILE A 92 9.26 -1.19 15.19
N ALA A 93 9.78 -2.13 15.98
CA ALA A 93 9.77 -3.55 15.64
C ALA A 93 8.34 -4.13 15.55
N LEU A 94 7.43 -3.71 16.44
CA LEU A 94 6.04 -4.15 16.38
C LEU A 94 5.31 -3.55 15.18
N GLU A 95 5.58 -2.29 14.84
CA GLU A 95 4.97 -1.62 13.69
C GLU A 95 5.45 -2.23 12.38
N GLU A 96 6.76 -2.48 12.25
CA GLU A 96 7.35 -3.16 11.10
C GLU A 96 6.76 -4.56 10.93
N GLN A 97 6.55 -5.31 12.01
CA GLN A 97 5.88 -6.61 11.94
C GLN A 97 4.43 -6.50 11.44
N GLN A 98 3.69 -5.45 11.80
CA GLN A 98 2.33 -5.22 11.28
C GLN A 98 2.35 -4.93 9.78
N LEU A 99 3.30 -4.09 9.32
CA LEU A 99 3.50 -3.81 7.91
C LEU A 99 3.83 -5.09 7.12
N MET A 100 4.83 -5.86 7.58
CA MET A 100 5.24 -7.12 6.94
C MET A 100 4.08 -8.12 6.84
N ASN A 101 3.29 -8.28 7.90
CA ASN A 101 2.13 -9.17 7.89
C ASN A 101 1.04 -8.70 6.91
N THR A 102 0.83 -7.39 6.81
CA THR A 102 -0.13 -6.79 5.89
C THR A 102 0.28 -7.02 4.44
N LEU A 103 1.55 -6.77 4.11
CA LEU A 103 2.12 -7.00 2.77
C LEU A 103 2.17 -8.47 2.39
N GLN A 104 2.42 -9.37 3.35
CA GLN A 104 2.35 -10.82 3.13
C GLN A 104 0.92 -11.26 2.79
N SER A 105 -0.09 -10.72 3.47
CA SER A 105 -1.51 -11.00 3.16
C SER A 105 -1.88 -10.49 1.76
N LEU A 106 -1.43 -9.29 1.40
CA LEU A 106 -1.65 -8.71 0.06
C LEU A 106 -1.07 -9.60 -1.05
N LYS A 107 0.15 -10.12 -0.86
CA LYS A 107 0.77 -11.05 -1.80
C LYS A 107 -0.11 -12.29 -2.03
N GLU A 108 -0.61 -12.88 -0.96
CA GLU A 108 -1.52 -14.04 -1.01
C GLU A 108 -2.83 -13.68 -1.72
N PHE A 109 -3.38 -12.49 -1.48
CA PHE A 109 -4.59 -12.03 -2.17
C PHE A 109 -4.39 -11.85 -3.67
N TYR A 110 -3.23 -11.31 -4.09
CA TYR A 110 -2.93 -11.18 -5.52
C TYR A 110 -2.83 -12.54 -6.20
N GLU A 111 -2.23 -13.54 -5.55
CA GLU A 111 -2.15 -14.92 -6.02
C GLU A 111 -3.56 -15.56 -6.10
N ASP A 112 -4.40 -15.38 -5.10
CA ASP A 112 -5.78 -15.90 -5.06
C ASP A 112 -6.71 -15.26 -6.10
N GLN A 113 -6.46 -14.00 -6.46
CA GLN A 113 -7.26 -13.23 -7.41
C GLN A 113 -6.77 -13.37 -8.86
N ARG A 114 -5.66 -14.08 -9.13
CA ARG A 114 -5.16 -14.31 -10.48
C ARG A 114 -6.25 -14.84 -11.42
N GLY A 115 -6.33 -14.23 -12.61
CA GLY A 115 -7.32 -14.57 -13.62
C GLY A 115 -8.76 -14.11 -13.31
N ARG A 116 -9.00 -13.45 -12.16
CA ARG A 116 -10.30 -12.86 -11.80
C ARG A 116 -10.23 -11.34 -11.65
N TYR A 117 -9.21 -10.85 -10.97
CA TYR A 117 -8.98 -9.44 -10.71
C TYR A 117 -7.49 -9.14 -10.68
N GLU A 118 -7.07 -8.14 -11.44
CA GLU A 118 -5.70 -7.63 -11.43
C GLU A 118 -5.70 -6.30 -10.68
N SER A 119 -5.00 -6.24 -9.55
CA SER A 119 -4.96 -5.01 -8.76
C SER A 119 -4.01 -4.00 -9.39
N PRO A 120 -4.43 -2.74 -9.61
CA PRO A 120 -3.53 -1.70 -10.10
C PRO A 120 -2.41 -1.36 -9.09
N THR A 121 -2.63 -1.65 -7.81
CA THR A 121 -1.70 -1.37 -6.70
C THR A 121 -0.65 -2.47 -6.47
N GLU A 122 -0.70 -3.57 -7.22
CA GLU A 122 0.17 -4.72 -6.94
C GLU A 122 1.66 -4.37 -7.06
N LEU A 123 2.04 -3.60 -8.08
CA LEU A 123 3.41 -3.15 -8.27
C LEU A 123 3.91 -2.38 -7.05
N GLU A 124 3.11 -1.43 -6.55
CA GLU A 124 3.42 -0.59 -5.40
C GLU A 124 3.66 -1.45 -4.15
N MET A 125 2.73 -2.35 -3.83
CA MET A 125 2.82 -3.19 -2.63
C MET A 125 3.97 -4.19 -2.71
N ARG A 126 4.29 -4.71 -3.90
CA ARG A 126 5.47 -5.56 -4.11
C ARG A 126 6.78 -4.80 -3.90
N VAL A 127 6.84 -3.53 -4.28
CA VAL A 127 8.01 -2.68 -4.01
C VAL A 127 8.19 -2.47 -2.51
N TYR A 128 7.14 -2.08 -1.77
CA TYR A 128 7.23 -1.96 -0.31
C TYR A 128 7.61 -3.27 0.37
N HIS A 129 7.02 -4.39 -0.06
CA HIS A 129 7.35 -5.72 0.45
C HIS A 129 8.83 -6.04 0.24
N ARG A 130 9.37 -5.76 -0.95
CA ARG A 130 10.78 -6.03 -1.26
C ARG A 130 11.73 -5.16 -0.43
N LEU A 131 11.41 -3.89 -0.22
CA LEU A 131 12.23 -2.97 0.56
C LEU A 131 12.21 -3.28 2.06
N ILE A 132 11.05 -3.55 2.65
CA ILE A 132 10.97 -3.84 4.09
C ILE A 132 11.63 -5.19 4.44
N HIS A 133 11.61 -6.15 3.51
CA HIS A 133 12.28 -7.46 3.65
C HIS A 133 13.71 -7.50 3.09
N ILE A 134 14.42 -6.36 3.05
CA ILE A 134 15.79 -6.28 2.50
C ILE A 134 16.77 -7.23 3.21
N ARG A 135 16.50 -7.60 4.47
CA ARG A 135 17.32 -8.56 5.24
C ARG A 135 17.10 -10.02 4.85
N ASP A 136 15.99 -10.36 4.21
CA ASP A 136 15.77 -11.73 3.72
C ASP A 136 16.67 -11.97 2.52
N GLN A 137 17.65 -12.85 2.64
CA GLN A 137 18.59 -13.18 1.56
C GLN A 137 18.06 -14.28 0.62
N LYS A 138 16.96 -14.96 0.99
CA LYS A 138 16.40 -16.05 0.20
C LYS A 138 15.16 -15.57 -0.53
N GLU A 139 15.29 -15.36 -1.83
CA GLU A 139 14.12 -15.17 -2.69
C GLU A 139 13.35 -16.49 -2.76
N ARG A 140 12.10 -16.43 -2.28
CA ARG A 140 11.12 -17.50 -2.47
C ARG A 140 10.58 -17.35 -3.90
N HIS A 141 10.26 -18.48 -4.53
CA HIS A 141 9.58 -18.43 -5.82
C HIS A 141 8.19 -17.80 -5.63
N GLU A 142 7.87 -16.81 -6.46
CA GLU A 142 6.59 -16.11 -6.45
C GLU A 142 6.07 -16.06 -7.89
N ASP A 143 4.76 -16.26 -8.06
CA ASP A 143 4.10 -16.13 -9.35
C ASP A 143 3.76 -14.64 -9.62
N ILE A 144 4.78 -13.92 -10.06
CA ILE A 144 4.69 -12.49 -10.39
C ILE A 144 4.45 -12.35 -11.90
N PRO A 145 3.37 -11.67 -12.32
CA PRO A 145 3.11 -11.41 -13.73
C PRO A 145 4.28 -10.69 -14.42
N SER A 146 4.53 -11.04 -15.69
CA SER A 146 5.64 -10.48 -16.46
C SER A 146 5.58 -8.95 -16.55
N HIS A 147 4.39 -8.37 -16.67
CA HIS A 147 4.22 -6.91 -16.71
C HIS A 147 4.71 -6.19 -15.45
N ILE A 148 4.74 -6.87 -14.29
CA ILE A 148 5.30 -6.35 -13.05
C ILE A 148 6.81 -6.58 -13.01
N THR A 149 7.27 -7.80 -13.33
CA THR A 149 8.71 -8.10 -13.31
C THR A 149 9.49 -7.30 -14.34
N ASP A 150 8.84 -6.95 -15.46
CA ASP A 150 9.44 -6.16 -16.52
C ASP A 150 9.37 -4.65 -16.27
N ASN A 151 8.56 -4.20 -15.31
CA ASN A 151 8.39 -2.80 -14.98
C ASN A 151 9.71 -2.19 -14.47
N PRO A 152 10.11 -0.98 -14.95
CA PRO A 152 11.35 -0.34 -14.53
C PRO A 152 11.43 -0.10 -13.02
N VAL A 153 10.32 0.26 -12.37
CA VAL A 153 10.24 0.48 -10.92
C VAL A 153 10.59 -0.80 -10.17
N PHE A 154 10.06 -1.96 -10.61
CA PHE A 154 10.36 -3.25 -10.00
C PHE A 154 11.82 -3.68 -10.21
N LYS A 155 12.36 -3.45 -11.42
CA LYS A 155 13.76 -3.74 -11.76
C LYS A 155 14.73 -2.90 -10.92
N LEU A 156 14.49 -1.59 -10.82
CA LEU A 156 15.30 -0.66 -10.02
C LEU A 156 15.24 -1.01 -8.53
N THR A 157 14.04 -1.30 -8.00
CA THR A 157 13.87 -1.78 -6.61
C THR A 157 14.64 -3.08 -6.36
N THR A 158 14.64 -3.99 -7.34
CA THR A 158 15.38 -5.25 -7.27
C THR A 158 16.88 -5.03 -7.24
N ARG A 159 17.40 -4.17 -8.13
CA ARG A 159 18.80 -3.75 -8.20
C ARG A 159 19.25 -3.07 -6.90
N PHE A 160 18.44 -2.14 -6.38
CA PHE A 160 18.69 -1.45 -5.11
C PHE A 160 18.82 -2.45 -3.96
N ARG A 161 17.87 -3.38 -3.81
CA ARG A 161 17.92 -4.42 -2.78
C ARG A 161 19.17 -5.28 -2.88
N GLN A 162 19.50 -5.78 -4.07
CA GLN A 162 20.69 -6.61 -4.27
C GLN A 162 21.98 -5.86 -3.93
N HIS A 163 22.06 -4.58 -4.31
CA HIS A 163 23.19 -3.73 -4.01
C HIS A 163 23.38 -3.51 -2.51
N VAL A 164 22.32 -3.11 -1.80
CA VAL A 164 22.35 -2.94 -0.34
C VAL A 164 22.72 -4.25 0.35
N GLN A 165 22.19 -5.39 -0.11
CA GLN A 165 22.52 -6.69 0.46
C GLN A 165 24.01 -7.03 0.31
N ALA A 166 24.59 -6.75 -0.86
CA ALA A 166 26.02 -6.96 -1.10
C ALA A 166 26.89 -6.05 -0.21
N LYS A 167 26.52 -4.77 -0.08
CA LYS A 167 27.26 -3.78 0.74
C LYS A 167 27.12 -4.00 2.24
N SER A 168 25.99 -4.54 2.67
CA SER A 168 25.70 -4.82 4.08
C SER A 168 26.17 -6.21 4.54
N ALA A 169 26.84 -6.99 3.67
CA ALA A 169 27.28 -8.34 4.01
C ALA A 169 28.42 -8.33 5.04
N PRO A 170 28.40 -9.22 6.05
CA PRO A 170 27.38 -10.25 6.31
C PRO A 170 26.11 -9.69 6.98
N ILE A 171 24.94 -9.97 6.40
CA ILE A 171 23.66 -9.54 6.97
C ILE A 171 23.20 -10.54 8.03
N SER A 172 22.82 -10.01 9.19
CA SER A 172 22.14 -10.75 10.25
C SER A 172 20.82 -10.05 10.62
N LYS A 173 20.05 -10.63 11.55
CA LYS A 173 18.78 -10.05 12.00
C LYS A 173 18.95 -8.65 12.61
N THR A 174 20.11 -8.35 13.17
CA THR A 174 20.39 -7.11 13.90
C THR A 174 21.55 -6.30 13.31
N SER A 175 22.15 -6.74 12.19
CA SER A 175 23.22 -5.98 11.56
C SER A 175 22.71 -4.64 11.02
N LYS A 176 23.57 -3.63 11.11
CA LYS A 176 23.33 -2.34 10.47
C LYS A 176 23.34 -2.54 8.95
N LEU A 177 22.33 -1.99 8.28
CA LEU A 177 22.34 -1.91 6.83
C LEU A 177 23.10 -0.67 6.40
N VAL A 178 23.80 -0.79 5.27
CA VAL A 178 24.59 0.29 4.68
C VAL A 178 24.10 0.50 3.26
N VAL A 179 23.83 1.76 2.94
CA VAL A 179 23.64 2.25 1.58
C VAL A 179 24.77 3.24 1.32
N ASP A 180 25.49 3.05 0.21
CA ASP A 180 26.54 3.94 -0.26
C ASP A 180 26.03 4.82 -1.41
N GLU A 181 26.91 5.66 -1.98
CA GLU A 181 26.60 6.58 -3.08
C GLU A 181 25.93 5.88 -4.26
N GLN A 182 26.45 4.74 -4.70
CA GLN A 182 25.86 3.95 -5.78
C GLN A 182 24.46 3.43 -5.43
N GLY A 183 24.20 3.09 -4.17
CA GLY A 183 22.86 2.72 -3.73
C GLY A 183 21.89 3.90 -3.83
N MET A 184 22.34 5.09 -3.46
CA MET A 184 21.55 6.32 -3.55
C MET A 184 21.34 6.78 -5.00
N GLU A 185 22.29 6.54 -5.91
CA GLU A 185 22.11 6.75 -7.35
C GLU A 185 20.95 5.89 -7.90
N ILE A 186 20.91 4.60 -7.53
CA ILE A 186 19.81 3.70 -7.95
C ILE A 186 18.46 4.18 -7.39
N PHE A 187 18.44 4.68 -6.15
CA PHE A 187 17.25 5.28 -5.58
C PHE A 187 16.84 6.57 -6.33
N GLY A 188 17.81 7.40 -6.73
CA GLY A 188 17.58 8.57 -7.58
C GLY A 188 16.95 8.19 -8.93
N GLU A 189 17.47 7.18 -9.61
CA GLU A 189 16.88 6.60 -10.83
C GLU A 189 15.43 6.15 -10.59
N LEU A 190 15.18 5.42 -9.50
CA LEU A 190 13.83 4.97 -9.11
C LEU A 190 12.87 6.15 -8.87
N ALA A 191 13.33 7.17 -8.15
CA ALA A 191 12.54 8.35 -7.86
C ALA A 191 12.21 9.13 -9.14
N MET A 192 13.15 9.26 -10.09
CA MET A 192 12.88 9.90 -11.39
C MET A 192 11.78 9.18 -12.17
N VAL A 193 11.89 7.85 -12.32
CA VAL A 193 10.86 7.04 -13.01
C VAL A 193 9.49 7.18 -12.35
N LEU A 194 9.44 7.20 -11.01
CA LEU A 194 8.19 7.38 -10.29
C LEU A 194 7.61 8.79 -10.46
N ARG A 195 8.45 9.84 -10.57
CA ARG A 195 7.99 11.21 -10.84
C ARG A 195 7.37 11.32 -12.23
N GLU A 196 8.02 10.75 -13.25
CA GLU A 196 7.50 10.71 -14.63
C GLU A 196 6.15 9.98 -14.71
N GLN A 197 5.91 9.03 -13.80
CA GLN A 197 4.64 8.30 -13.68
C GLN A 197 3.61 9.01 -12.78
N GLY A 198 3.89 10.20 -12.26
CA GLY A 198 3.01 10.93 -11.32
C GLY A 198 2.83 10.23 -9.96
N SER A 199 3.68 9.25 -9.64
CA SER A 199 3.54 8.37 -8.46
C SER A 199 4.20 8.97 -7.21
N VAL A 200 3.87 10.22 -6.87
CA VAL A 200 4.49 10.97 -5.76
C VAL A 200 4.32 10.26 -4.41
N VAL A 201 3.13 9.70 -4.15
CA VAL A 201 2.86 8.91 -2.94
C VAL A 201 3.86 7.78 -2.77
N MET A 202 4.18 7.07 -3.85
CA MET A 202 5.11 5.95 -3.81
C MET A 202 6.55 6.41 -3.53
N ILE A 203 6.97 7.55 -4.09
CA ILE A 203 8.29 8.14 -3.79
C ILE A 203 8.39 8.47 -2.30
N TYR A 204 7.37 9.14 -1.76
CA TYR A 204 7.35 9.53 -0.35
C TYR A 204 7.38 8.30 0.57
N LEU A 205 6.55 7.29 0.31
CA LEU A 205 6.49 6.08 1.13
C LEU A 205 7.76 5.23 1.00
N VAL A 206 8.39 5.15 -0.18
CA VAL A 206 9.73 4.55 -0.32
C VAL A 206 10.74 5.33 0.52
N ALA A 207 10.71 6.66 0.49
CA ALA A 207 11.60 7.49 1.30
C ALA A 207 11.42 7.24 2.80
N CYS A 208 10.19 7.13 3.30
CA CYS A 208 9.90 6.74 4.69
C CYS A 208 10.48 5.36 5.04
N ILE A 209 10.39 4.37 4.13
CA ILE A 209 10.98 3.05 4.35
C ILE A 209 12.52 3.15 4.40
N LEU A 210 13.14 3.93 3.53
CA LEU A 210 14.59 4.12 3.53
C LEU A 210 15.07 4.82 4.80
N GLU A 211 14.37 5.87 5.25
CA GLU A 211 14.61 6.52 6.54
C GLU A 211 14.60 5.50 7.69
N ARG A 212 13.59 4.64 7.70
CA ARG A 212 13.49 3.55 8.68
C ARG A 212 14.67 2.59 8.59
N LEU A 213 15.14 2.23 7.39
CA LEU A 213 16.17 1.21 7.19
C LEU A 213 17.60 1.72 7.50
N PHE A 214 17.89 2.98 7.16
CA PHE A 214 19.24 3.53 7.14
C PHE A 214 19.45 4.70 8.12
N GLY A 215 18.36 5.32 8.60
CA GLY A 215 18.36 6.41 9.57
C GLY A 215 17.74 7.71 9.03
N PRO A 216 17.44 8.68 9.92
CA PRO A 216 16.81 9.96 9.56
C PRO A 216 17.63 10.80 8.58
N ASP A 217 18.96 10.67 8.63
CA ASP A 217 19.88 11.44 7.78
C ASP A 217 20.11 10.83 6.39
N THR A 218 19.32 9.83 6.00
CA THR A 218 19.52 9.10 4.72
C THR A 218 18.98 9.88 3.53
N ILE A 219 17.86 10.58 3.72
CA ILE A 219 17.19 11.34 2.68
C ILE A 219 16.98 12.73 3.22
N ASP A 220 17.55 13.70 2.50
CA ASP A 220 17.34 15.11 2.78
C ASP A 220 15.88 15.47 2.45
N ASP A 221 15.23 16.20 3.37
CA ASP A 221 13.90 16.77 3.21
C ASP A 221 12.82 15.81 2.66
N ILE A 222 12.57 14.71 3.39
CA ILE A 222 11.48 13.76 3.09
C ILE A 222 10.12 14.47 2.97
N GLU A 223 9.89 15.51 3.77
CA GLU A 223 8.63 16.28 3.76
C GLU A 223 8.47 17.13 2.50
N GLY A 224 9.57 17.60 1.90
CA GLY A 224 9.57 18.21 0.57
C GLY A 224 9.10 17.26 -0.55
N ILE A 225 9.36 15.95 -0.44
CA ILE A 225 8.83 14.95 -1.37
C ILE A 225 7.31 14.81 -1.24
N ARG A 226 6.78 14.89 0.00
CA ARG A 226 5.34 14.85 0.24
C ARG A 226 4.62 16.00 -0.46
N GLY A 227 5.22 17.20 -0.43
CA GLY A 227 4.57 18.44 -0.85
C GLY A 227 3.26 18.66 -0.10
N ASP A 228 2.22 18.99 -0.85
CA ASP A 228 0.89 19.35 -0.33
C ASP A 228 -0.04 18.14 -0.08
N LEU A 229 0.43 16.90 -0.31
CA LEU A 229 -0.37 15.71 -0.09
C LEU A 229 -0.77 15.59 1.39
N SER A 230 -2.06 15.49 1.64
CA SER A 230 -2.57 15.23 2.98
C SER A 230 -2.35 13.77 3.38
N ILE A 231 -2.39 13.48 4.68
CA ILE A 231 -2.29 12.11 5.19
C ILE A 231 -3.34 11.18 4.56
N PRO A 232 -4.63 11.58 4.44
CA PRO A 232 -5.62 10.80 3.70
C PRO A 232 -5.23 10.53 2.24
N ASP A 233 -4.72 11.53 1.50
CA ASP A 233 -4.32 11.36 0.09
C ASP A 233 -3.24 10.29 -0.07
N ILE A 234 -2.27 10.27 0.86
CA ILE A 234 -1.20 9.28 0.91
C ILE A 234 -1.75 7.89 1.26
N ILE A 235 -2.66 7.80 2.22
CA ILE A 235 -3.27 6.52 2.63
C ILE A 235 -4.09 5.92 1.49
N ASP A 236 -4.86 6.75 0.79
CA ASP A 236 -5.70 6.31 -0.32
C ASP A 236 -4.88 6.04 -1.60
N GLY A 237 -3.67 6.61 -1.71
CA GLY A 237 -2.77 6.36 -2.83
C GLY A 237 -3.09 7.20 -4.06
N VAL A 238 -3.51 8.45 -3.85
CA VAL A 238 -3.87 9.37 -4.94
C VAL A 238 -2.65 9.62 -5.83
N THR A 239 -2.83 9.46 -7.15
CA THR A 239 -1.81 9.82 -8.15
C THR A 239 -1.99 11.29 -8.50
N THR A 240 -0.94 12.10 -8.36
CA THR A 240 -0.96 13.49 -8.80
C THR A 240 -0.65 13.52 -10.29
N GLU A 241 -1.58 14.03 -11.10
CA GLU A 241 -1.23 14.48 -12.45
C GLU A 241 -0.33 15.71 -12.30
N VAL A 242 0.94 15.57 -12.63
CA VAL A 242 1.90 16.67 -12.53
C VAL A 242 1.83 17.48 -13.81
N ASP A 243 1.21 18.67 -13.76
CA ASP A 243 1.48 19.73 -14.73
C ASP A 243 2.91 20.21 -14.46
N TYR A 244 3.86 19.82 -15.31
CA TYR A 244 5.24 20.30 -15.25
C TYR A 244 5.26 21.79 -15.64
N ASP A 245 5.45 22.68 -14.66
CA ASP A 245 5.83 24.07 -14.94
C ASP A 245 7.35 24.12 -15.16
N GLU A 246 7.77 24.16 -16.43
CA GLU A 246 9.18 24.21 -16.87
C GLU A 246 9.97 25.43 -16.36
N ASN A 247 9.32 26.42 -15.74
CA ASN A 247 9.94 27.72 -15.47
C ASN A 247 10.69 27.84 -14.13
N LEU A 248 10.75 26.79 -13.29
CA LEU A 248 11.31 26.94 -11.93
C LEU A 248 12.85 26.82 -11.84
N TYR A 249 13.55 26.50 -12.94
CA TYR A 249 15.00 26.28 -12.92
C TYR A 249 15.86 27.33 -13.65
N ASP A 250 15.26 28.36 -14.23
CA ASP A 250 15.99 29.31 -15.11
C ASP A 250 16.35 30.66 -14.45
N GLN A 251 16.28 30.78 -13.12
CA GLN A 251 16.51 32.06 -12.42
C GLN A 251 17.55 31.99 -11.29
N ALA A 252 18.63 31.23 -11.47
CA ALA A 252 19.71 31.17 -10.49
C ALA A 252 21.14 31.30 -11.04
N ASP A 253 21.34 31.66 -12.31
CA ASP A 253 22.70 31.82 -12.86
C ASP A 253 22.85 32.98 -13.85
N GLU A 254 22.71 34.22 -13.37
CA GLU A 254 23.20 35.40 -14.08
C GLU A 254 23.71 36.41 -13.04
N GLY A 255 24.99 36.27 -12.64
CA GLY A 255 25.60 37.27 -11.77
C GLY A 255 27.07 37.04 -11.40
N PHE A 256 28.02 37.26 -12.33
CA PHE A 256 29.27 37.98 -12.03
C PHE A 256 30.17 38.29 -13.26
N THR A 257 30.59 39.57 -13.35
CA THR A 257 31.77 40.20 -14.05
C THR A 257 31.80 40.26 -15.60
N ASP A 258 32.26 41.32 -16.28
CA ASP A 258 33.25 42.36 -15.95
C ASP A 258 33.13 43.65 -16.83
N SER A 259 33.43 44.81 -16.21
CA SER A 259 34.01 46.11 -16.64
C SER A 259 33.78 46.83 -18.01
N GLU A 260 33.64 48.16 -17.85
CA GLU A 260 33.59 49.39 -18.71
C GLU A 260 34.54 49.45 -19.96
N GLU A 261 34.44 50.23 -21.04
CA GLU A 261 33.74 51.46 -21.56
C GLU A 261 34.13 51.62 -23.08
N PRO A 262 33.81 52.65 -23.92
CA PRO A 262 32.81 53.74 -23.94
C PRO A 262 32.07 53.89 -25.33
N PRO A 263 31.24 54.95 -25.60
CA PRO A 263 30.09 54.87 -26.52
C PRO A 263 30.24 55.58 -27.88
N ILE A 264 29.45 55.17 -28.88
CA ILE A 264 29.15 55.96 -30.10
C ILE A 264 27.65 55.89 -30.42
N ASP A 265 26.97 56.97 -30.02
CA ASP A 265 25.94 57.80 -30.65
C ASP A 265 25.05 57.32 -31.84
N GLN A 266 23.84 57.90 -31.84
CA GLN A 266 22.82 58.06 -32.90
C GLN A 266 21.82 56.90 -33.14
N THR A 267 20.50 57.09 -33.27
CA THR A 267 19.53 58.21 -33.14
C THR A 267 18.15 57.59 -33.47
N THR A 268 17.07 58.09 -32.84
CA THR A 268 15.67 58.17 -33.34
C THR A 268 14.90 56.85 -33.62
N SER A 269 13.59 56.69 -33.43
CA SER A 269 12.46 57.54 -33.02
C SER A 269 11.20 56.67 -32.83
N ASN A 270 10.26 57.18 -32.04
CA ASN A 270 8.79 57.03 -32.12
C ASN A 270 8.11 55.65 -31.96
N GLY A 271 7.34 55.49 -30.87
CA GLY A 271 6.11 54.68 -30.87
C GLY A 271 4.92 55.47 -31.45
N PRO A 272 3.65 55.18 -31.09
CA PRO A 272 2.98 53.90 -30.83
C PRO A 272 1.72 53.74 -31.74
N SER A 273 0.96 52.64 -31.66
CA SER A 273 -0.54 52.62 -31.58
C SER A 273 -1.21 51.27 -31.96
N SER A 274 -2.00 50.77 -31.01
CA SER A 274 -3.33 50.14 -31.01
C SER A 274 -4.05 49.54 -32.24
N LEU A 275 -4.92 48.56 -31.89
CA LEU A 275 -6.29 48.21 -32.38
C LEU A 275 -6.47 46.91 -33.19
N GLY A 276 -7.41 46.08 -32.73
CA GLY A 276 -8.10 45.07 -33.56
C GLY A 276 -8.68 43.85 -32.83
N GLN A 277 -9.78 44.01 -32.09
CA GLN A 277 -10.69 42.91 -31.73
C GLN A 277 -11.46 42.42 -32.98
N SER A 278 -11.74 41.12 -33.07
CA SER A 278 -12.80 40.59 -33.93
C SER A 278 -13.45 39.37 -33.27
N GLY A 279 -14.74 39.50 -32.96
CA GLY A 279 -15.59 38.41 -32.47
C GLY A 279 -16.42 37.79 -33.59
N SER A 280 -16.93 36.58 -33.37
CA SER A 280 -18.11 36.04 -34.05
C SER A 280 -18.76 34.97 -33.17
N GLU A 281 -20.06 35.16 -32.94
CA GLU A 281 -20.96 34.30 -32.16
C GLU A 281 -21.53 33.11 -32.96
N TRP A 282 -22.26 32.27 -32.21
CA TRP A 282 -22.90 30.98 -32.50
C TRP A 282 -24.08 31.02 -33.50
N PRO A 283 -24.66 29.85 -33.86
CA PRO A 283 -25.96 29.53 -33.26
C PRO A 283 -26.21 28.03 -32.89
N LYS A 284 -27.25 27.84 -32.08
CA LYS A 284 -27.73 26.58 -31.46
C LYS A 284 -28.78 25.82 -32.32
N SER A 285 -28.99 24.56 -31.91
CA SER A 285 -30.23 23.74 -31.91
C SER A 285 -30.61 22.88 -33.15
N ASN A 286 -30.69 21.54 -32.95
CA ASN A 286 -31.96 20.80 -32.98
C ASN A 286 -31.85 19.30 -32.58
N PHE A 287 -32.67 18.93 -31.59
CA PHE A 287 -33.44 17.69 -31.34
C PHE A 287 -32.80 16.27 -31.28
N SER A 288 -32.98 15.65 -30.11
CA SER A 288 -32.93 14.21 -29.74
C SER A 288 -34.14 13.40 -30.30
N PRO A 289 -34.37 12.07 -30.06
CA PRO A 289 -34.11 11.31 -28.82
C PRO A 289 -33.63 9.83 -28.91
N SER A 290 -33.21 9.35 -27.75
CA SER A 290 -32.91 7.96 -27.35
C SER A 290 -34.13 7.02 -27.39
N PRO A 291 -33.95 5.70 -27.51
CA PRO A 291 -34.97 4.72 -27.14
C PRO A 291 -34.69 4.02 -25.80
N THR A 292 -35.75 3.85 -25.01
CA THR A 292 -35.88 3.08 -23.76
C THR A 292 -36.59 1.73 -24.03
N PRO A 293 -36.73 0.82 -23.04
CA PRO A 293 -36.47 -0.61 -23.20
C PRO A 293 -37.70 -1.44 -23.59
N LEU A 294 -37.45 -2.63 -24.12
CA LEU A 294 -38.47 -3.65 -24.37
C LEU A 294 -38.55 -4.65 -23.20
N SER A 295 -39.70 -4.66 -22.52
CA SER A 295 -40.23 -5.80 -21.78
C SER A 295 -41.46 -6.31 -22.52
N VAL A 296 -41.49 -7.59 -22.88
CA VAL A 296 -42.70 -8.30 -23.31
C VAL A 296 -42.77 -9.64 -22.55
N PHE A 297 -43.98 -9.92 -22.11
CA PHE A 297 -44.44 -10.98 -21.23
C PHE A 297 -44.57 -12.36 -21.90
N ASP A 298 -44.53 -13.38 -21.02
CA ASP A 298 -45.34 -14.60 -20.96
C ASP A 298 -44.83 -15.94 -21.54
N GLY A 299 -45.14 -17.01 -20.79
CA GLY A 299 -45.18 -18.38 -21.32
C GLY A 299 -44.35 -19.47 -20.62
N SER A 300 -44.79 -19.89 -19.42
CA SER A 300 -44.78 -21.28 -18.88
C SER A 300 -44.03 -22.40 -19.64
N SER A 301 -43.17 -23.16 -18.94
CA SER A 301 -43.15 -24.64 -18.92
C SER A 301 -42.09 -25.19 -17.95
N ALA A 302 -42.47 -26.23 -17.22
CA ALA A 302 -41.69 -26.90 -16.18
C ALA A 302 -40.89 -28.10 -16.73
N ALA A 303 -39.82 -28.44 -15.96
CA ALA A 303 -39.10 -29.72 -15.83
C ALA A 303 -37.95 -30.05 -16.83
N PRO A 304 -37.01 -30.96 -16.48
CA PRO A 304 -36.56 -31.46 -15.17
C PRO A 304 -35.03 -31.41 -14.93
N ILE A 305 -34.66 -31.68 -13.68
CA ILE A 305 -33.31 -31.87 -13.13
C ILE A 305 -32.68 -33.18 -13.66
N PRO A 306 -31.40 -33.21 -14.07
CA PRO A 306 -30.69 -34.46 -14.29
C PRO A 306 -30.16 -35.04 -12.96
N SER A 307 -30.54 -36.29 -12.72
CA SER A 307 -30.16 -37.15 -11.60
C SER A 307 -28.69 -37.56 -11.63
N ASN A 308 -28.01 -37.42 -10.49
CA ASN A 308 -26.66 -37.91 -10.23
C ASN A 308 -26.69 -39.44 -9.95
N PRO A 309 -25.91 -40.30 -10.64
CA PRO A 309 -26.02 -41.74 -10.49
C PRO A 309 -24.83 -42.34 -9.73
N PHE A 310 -24.74 -42.19 -8.41
CA PHE A 310 -23.86 -43.04 -7.57
C PHE A 310 -24.38 -43.08 -6.12
N SER A 311 -25.35 -43.95 -5.87
CA SER A 311 -25.71 -44.41 -4.53
C SER A 311 -25.06 -45.78 -4.31
N GLY A 312 -24.02 -45.83 -3.48
CA GLY A 312 -23.35 -47.04 -3.03
C GLY A 312 -23.18 -47.02 -1.52
N THR A 313 -23.82 -47.97 -0.86
CA THR A 313 -23.85 -48.23 0.58
C THR A 313 -22.52 -48.77 1.13
N SER A 314 -22.00 -48.21 2.24
CA SER A 314 -21.12 -48.93 3.17
C SER A 314 -21.08 -48.31 4.58
N ALA A 315 -21.07 -49.18 5.59
CA ALA A 315 -21.22 -48.98 7.03
C ALA A 315 -20.14 -48.12 7.74
N PRO A 316 -20.38 -47.62 8.97
CA PRO A 316 -19.47 -46.71 9.67
C PRO A 316 -18.25 -47.43 10.28
N PRO A 317 -17.06 -46.79 10.34
CA PRO A 317 -15.88 -47.38 11.00
C PRO A 317 -15.91 -47.15 12.52
N GLN A 318 -15.47 -48.15 13.27
CA GLN A 318 -15.27 -48.09 14.73
C GLN A 318 -14.05 -47.23 15.11
N PRO A 319 -14.05 -46.58 16.28
CA PRO A 319 -12.93 -45.74 16.71
C PRO A 319 -11.72 -46.56 17.15
N ALA A 320 -10.54 -46.13 16.70
CA ALA A 320 -9.24 -46.70 17.06
C ALA A 320 -8.93 -46.54 18.57
N ARG A 321 -8.40 -47.60 19.18
CA ARG A 321 -7.86 -47.58 20.56
C ARG A 321 -6.54 -46.79 20.59
N SER A 322 -6.45 -45.77 21.43
CA SER A 322 -5.26 -44.93 21.60
C SER A 322 -4.14 -45.64 22.37
N ALA A 323 -2.90 -45.54 21.88
CA ALA A 323 -1.70 -46.21 22.37
C ALA A 323 -0.99 -45.50 23.55
N PHE A 324 -1.71 -44.70 24.35
CA PHE A 324 -1.15 -43.94 25.48
C PHE A 324 -1.92 -44.07 26.79
N SER A 325 -2.71 -45.13 26.97
CA SER A 325 -3.52 -45.32 28.18
C SER A 325 -2.73 -45.66 29.46
N ASN A 326 -1.40 -45.79 29.40
CA ASN A 326 -0.58 -46.31 30.51
C ASN A 326 0.58 -45.36 30.90
N LEU A 327 0.32 -44.06 31.06
CA LEU A 327 1.30 -43.16 31.70
C LEU A 327 0.76 -42.65 33.03
N ALA A 328 1.41 -43.07 34.12
CA ALA A 328 1.12 -42.66 35.48
C ALA A 328 1.61 -41.22 35.74
N THR A 329 0.75 -40.40 36.33
CA THR A 329 1.04 -39.01 36.69
C THR A 329 1.83 -38.95 37.99
N THR A 330 3.03 -38.36 37.99
CA THR A 330 3.76 -37.98 39.21
C THR A 330 3.38 -36.56 39.65
N PRO A 331 3.12 -36.29 40.94
CA PRO A 331 2.75 -34.96 41.43
C PRO A 331 3.96 -34.01 41.54
N ASN A 332 3.73 -32.73 41.23
CA ASN A 332 4.73 -31.67 41.32
C ASN A 332 5.02 -31.28 42.78
N ALA A 333 6.31 -31.10 43.08
CA ALA A 333 6.79 -30.46 44.30
C ALA A 333 6.53 -28.94 44.23
N PHE A 334 6.33 -28.30 45.39
CA PHE A 334 5.92 -26.90 45.60
C PHE A 334 4.41 -26.67 45.62
N GLY A 335 3.80 -27.03 46.74
CA GLY A 335 2.54 -26.42 47.17
C GLY A 335 2.77 -25.01 47.71
N ASN A 336 1.71 -24.20 47.69
CA ASN A 336 1.37 -23.43 48.87
C ASN A 336 -0.13 -23.08 48.93
N THR A 337 -0.56 -22.90 50.17
CA THR A 337 -1.88 -23.04 50.76
C THR A 337 -2.82 -21.86 50.56
N SER A 338 -4.11 -22.20 50.57
CA SER A 338 -5.26 -21.33 50.82
C SER A 338 -5.17 -20.54 52.14
N VAL A 339 -5.73 -19.34 52.15
CA VAL A 339 -6.73 -18.87 53.12
C VAL A 339 -7.83 -18.16 52.34
#